data_AF-A0A0S7Z7V0-F1
#
_entry.id   AF-A0A0S7Z7V0-F1
#
_cell.length_a   1.000
_cell.length_b   1.000
_cell.length_c   1.000
_cell.angle_alpha   90.00
_cell.angle_beta   90.00
_cell.angle_gamma   90.00
#
_symmetry.space_group_name_H-M   'P 1'
#
loop_
_entity.id
_entity.type
_entity.pdbx_description
1 polymer ?
#
loop_
_entity_poly.entity_id
_entity_poly.type
_entity_poly.pdbx_seq_one_letter_code
_entity_poly.pdbx_strand_id
1 'polypeptide(L)'
;KGDPYFDLGDFTVEHPFSRDQEELIILEYCGEMKKDMLYRMLLHKIIADYWWSVWAMIQSKISKIDFDFYFYGNGRFDRMRRNIHDPDFHKWLETV
;
A
#
# COMPACT_ATOMS: atom_id res chain seq x y z
N LYS A 1 -4.40 1.12 18.91
CA LYS A 1 -3.28 1.60 18.07
C LYS A 1 -3.20 0.69 16.85
N GLY A 2 -2.96 1.27 15.67
CA GLY A 2 -2.75 0.49 14.45
C GLY A 2 -1.38 -0.19 14.44
N ASP A 3 -1.19 -1.05 13.45
CA ASP A 3 0.09 -1.65 13.12
C ASP A 3 1.02 -0.61 12.48
N PRO A 4 2.25 -0.38 12.99
CA PRO A 4 3.14 0.65 12.45
C PRO A 4 3.55 0.42 10.99
N TYR A 5 3.50 -0.83 10.50
CA TYR A 5 3.79 -1.14 9.11
C TYR A 5 2.70 -0.69 8.14
N PHE A 6 1.52 -0.29 8.65
CA PHE A 6 0.52 0.41 7.86
C PHE A 6 1.05 1.76 7.37
N ASP A 7 1.63 2.57 8.26
CA ASP A 7 2.17 3.88 7.90
C ASP A 7 3.31 3.76 6.89
N LEU A 8 4.16 2.74 7.01
CA LEU A 8 5.21 2.45 6.03
C LEU A 8 4.63 1.98 4.69
N GLY A 9 3.58 1.17 4.71
CA GLY A 9 2.88 0.71 3.52
C GLY A 9 2.19 1.85 2.76
N ASP A 10 1.51 2.74 3.49
CA ASP A 10 0.87 3.94 2.93
C ASP A 10 1.93 4.90 2.36
N PHE A 11 3.00 5.18 3.12
CA PHE A 11 4.13 5.96 2.59
C PHE A 11 4.70 5.35 1.30
N THR A 12 4.87 4.03 1.26
CA THR A 12 5.41 3.33 0.09
C THR A 12 4.47 3.40 -1.11
N VAL A 13 3.14 3.36 -0.91
CA VAL A 13 2.17 3.39 -2.02
C VAL A 13 2.04 4.75 -2.69
N GLU A 14 2.40 5.81 -1.98
CA GLU A 14 2.41 7.18 -2.52
C GLU A 14 3.61 7.47 -3.43
N HIS A 15 4.63 6.60 -3.42
CA HIS A 15 5.87 6.82 -4.16
C HIS A 15 6.14 5.70 -5.17
N PRO A 16 6.80 5.99 -6.30
CA PRO A 16 7.13 5.01 -7.32
C PRO A 16 8.41 4.23 -6.95
N PHE A 17 8.47 3.65 -5.75
CA PHE A 17 9.64 2.91 -5.30
C PHE A 17 9.80 1.56 -6.01
N SER A 18 11.06 1.19 -6.28
CA SER A 18 11.43 -0.18 -6.66
C SER A 18 11.44 -1.11 -5.44
N ARG A 19 11.46 -2.44 -5.67
CA ARG A 19 11.60 -3.44 -4.60
C ARG A 19 12.83 -3.20 -3.72
N ASP A 20 13.97 -2.87 -4.33
CA ASP A 20 15.21 -2.56 -3.60
C ASP A 20 15.06 -1.33 -2.68
N GLN A 21 14.30 -0.32 -3.12
CA GLN A 21 14.01 0.86 -2.30
C GLN A 21 13.03 0.53 -1.17
N GLU A 22 12.07 -0.36 -1.41
CA GLU A 22 11.17 -0.86 -0.36
C GLU A 22 11.91 -1.69 0.70
N GLU A 23 12.89 -2.50 0.29
CA GLU A 23 13.80 -3.20 1.18
C GLU A 23 14.65 -2.22 2.01
N LEU A 24 15.15 -1.16 1.39
CA LEU A 24 15.90 -0.11 2.08
C LEU A 24 15.06 0.57 3.17
N ILE A 25 13.77 0.82 2.93
CA ILE A 25 12.88 1.39 3.95
C ILE A 25 12.86 0.50 5.21
N ILE A 26 12.74 -0.81 5.04
CA ILE A 26 12.72 -1.75 6.17
C ILE A 26 14.09 -1.87 6.83
N LEU A 27 15.16 -1.91 6.03
CA LEU A 27 16.52 -1.94 6.54
C LEU A 27 16.79 -0.74 7.44
N GLU A 28 16.45 0.47 7.00
CA GLU A 28 16.66 1.70 7.78
C GLU A 28 15.71 1.80 8.98
N TYR A 29 14.44 1.40 8.82
CA TYR A 29 13.46 1.47 9.90
C TYR A 29 13.74 0.47 11.02
N CYS A 30 14.14 -0.75 10.67
CA CYS A 30 14.41 -1.83 11.63
C CYS A 30 15.87 -1.91 12.08
N GLY A 31 16.79 -1.23 11.40
CA GLY A 31 18.25 -1.33 11.58
C GLY A 31 18.87 -2.60 10.98
N GLU A 32 18.05 -3.50 10.44
CA GLU A 32 18.46 -4.72 9.75
C GLU A 32 17.33 -5.18 8.80
N MET A 33 17.67 -5.95 7.76
CA MET A 33 16.68 -6.44 6.82
C MET A 33 15.84 -7.57 7.43
N LYS A 34 14.57 -7.27 7.74
CA LYS A 34 13.57 -8.22 8.26
C LYS A 34 12.52 -8.55 7.21
N LYS A 35 12.59 -9.75 6.61
CA LYS A 35 11.71 -10.15 5.50
C LYS A 35 10.23 -10.22 5.89
N ASP A 36 9.94 -10.71 7.08
CA ASP A 36 8.59 -10.72 7.66
C ASP A 36 8.01 -9.30 7.79
N MET A 37 8.82 -8.33 8.20
CA MET A 37 8.42 -6.92 8.30
C MET A 37 8.23 -6.25 6.94
N LEU A 38 9.08 -6.59 5.96
CA LEU A 38 8.89 -6.19 4.56
C LEU A 38 7.56 -6.69 4.03
N TYR A 39 7.30 -7.99 4.14
CA TYR A 39 6.07 -8.57 3.62
C TYR A 39 4.84 -7.98 4.31
N ARG A 40 4.91 -7.73 5.62
CA ARG A 40 3.86 -7.01 6.37
C ARG A 40 3.61 -5.60 5.82
N MET A 41 4.66 -4.83 5.54
CA MET A 41 4.56 -3.52 4.90
C MET A 41 3.92 -3.60 3.50
N LEU A 42 4.31 -4.59 2.69
CA LEU A 42 3.77 -4.77 1.33
C LEU A 42 2.30 -5.19 1.32
N LEU A 43 1.89 -6.03 2.27
CA LEU A 43 0.48 -6.33 2.47
C LEU A 43 -0.29 -5.08 2.89
N HIS A 44 0.27 -4.27 3.79
CA HIS A 44 -0.36 -3.00 4.16
C HIS A 44 -0.40 -1.98 3.02
N LYS A 45 0.61 -1.96 2.12
CA LYS A 45 0.61 -1.15 0.89
C LYS A 45 -0.61 -1.46 0.01
N ILE A 46 -0.98 -2.75 -0.10
CA ILE A 46 -2.19 -3.21 -0.80
C ILE A 46 -3.45 -2.70 -0.10
N ILE A 47 -3.51 -2.82 1.23
CA ILE A 47 -4.65 -2.38 2.03
C ILE A 47 -4.82 -0.85 1.99
N ALA A 48 -3.73 -0.09 1.97
CA ALA A 48 -3.74 1.37 1.84
C ALA A 48 -4.38 1.80 0.51
N ASP A 49 -3.98 1.22 -0.63
CA ASP A 49 -4.62 1.52 -1.91
C ASP A 49 -6.12 1.15 -1.93
N TYR A 50 -6.49 0.01 -1.33
CA TYR A 50 -7.90 -0.36 -1.20
C TYR A 50 -8.67 0.66 -0.35
N TRP A 51 -8.10 1.06 0.78
CA TRP A 51 -8.72 2.03 1.68
C TRP A 51 -8.93 3.39 1.01
N TRP A 52 -7.91 3.91 0.32
CA TRP A 52 -8.00 5.15 -0.46
C TRP A 52 -8.96 5.05 -1.63
N SER A 53 -9.05 3.89 -2.28
CA SER A 53 -10.06 3.63 -3.31
C SER A 53 -11.48 3.74 -2.74
N VAL A 54 -11.76 3.09 -1.61
CA VAL A 54 -13.09 3.17 -0.97
C VAL A 54 -13.39 4.59 -0.50
N TRP A 55 -12.43 5.26 0.12
CA TRP A 55 -12.56 6.67 0.50
C TRP A 55 -12.92 7.54 -0.69
N ALA A 56 -12.24 7.36 -1.82
CA ALA A 56 -12.49 8.13 -3.04
C ALA A 56 -13.89 7.86 -3.60
N MET A 57 -14.36 6.61 -3.60
CA MET A 57 -15.73 6.30 -4.04
C MET A 57 -16.79 6.99 -3.17
N ILE A 58 -16.55 7.09 -1.86
CA ILE A 58 -17.42 7.86 -0.96
C ILE A 58 -17.35 9.35 -1.30
N GLN A 59 -16.14 9.92 -1.43
CA GLN A 59 -15.94 11.34 -1.76
C GLN A 59 -16.54 11.74 -3.11
N SER A 60 -16.55 10.83 -4.09
CA SER A 60 -17.20 11.05 -5.39
C SER A 60 -18.71 11.37 -5.28
N LYS A 61 -19.33 11.06 -4.14
CA LYS A 61 -20.76 11.31 -3.86
C LYS A 61 -21.00 12.45 -2.89
N ILE A 62 -20.10 12.67 -1.94
CA ILE A 62 -20.35 13.60 -0.81
C ILE A 62 -19.46 14.83 -0.80
N SER A 63 -18.33 14.81 -1.52
CA SER A 63 -17.36 15.91 -1.49
C SER A 63 -17.89 17.13 -2.24
N LYS A 64 -17.51 18.32 -1.77
CA LYS A 64 -17.75 19.60 -2.44
C LYS A 64 -16.51 20.11 -3.18
N ILE A 65 -15.40 19.37 -3.10
CA ILE A 65 -14.13 19.71 -3.75
C ILE A 65 -14.23 19.35 -5.24
N ASP A 66 -13.80 20.25 -6.12
CA ASP A 66 -13.67 19.99 -7.55
C ASP A 66 -12.44 19.12 -7.82
N PHE A 67 -12.65 17.81 -7.76
CA PHE A 67 -11.62 16.79 -7.96
C PHE A 67 -12.27 15.51 -8.50
N ASP A 68 -11.60 14.84 -9.45
CA ASP A 68 -12.08 13.57 -10.00
C ASP A 68 -11.76 12.39 -9.09
N PHE A 69 -12.58 12.24 -8.04
CA PHE A 69 -12.47 11.14 -7.09
C PHE A 69 -12.72 9.77 -7.74
N TYR A 70 -13.54 9.69 -8.79
CA TYR A 70 -13.84 8.42 -9.43
C TYR A 70 -12.62 7.91 -10.20
N PHE A 71 -11.97 8.76 -10.99
CA PHE A 71 -10.73 8.42 -11.67
C PHE A 71 -9.62 8.07 -10.68
N TYR A 72 -9.42 8.91 -9.65
CA TYR A 72 -8.43 8.66 -8.60
C TYR A 72 -8.66 7.31 -7.89
N GLY A 73 -9.90 7.03 -7.48
CA GLY A 73 -10.25 5.81 -6.78
C GLY A 73 -10.03 4.55 -7.63
N ASN A 74 -10.42 4.57 -8.90
CA ASN A 74 -10.15 3.46 -9.81
C ASN A 74 -8.64 3.25 -10.04
N GLY A 75 -7.86 4.33 -10.17
CA GLY A 75 -6.40 4.22 -10.27
C GLY A 75 -5.75 3.54 -9.06
N ARG A 76 -6.24 3.84 -7.84
CA ARG A 76 -5.84 3.17 -6.59
C ARG A 76 -6.23 1.70 -6.61
N PHE A 77 -7.47 1.38 -6.99
CA PHE A 77 -7.96 0.01 -7.09
C PHE A 77 -7.15 -0.83 -8.09
N ASP A 78 -6.81 -0.26 -9.25
CA ASP A 78 -6.01 -0.92 -10.26
C ASP A 78 -4.57 -1.19 -9.80
N ARG A 79 -3.98 -0.24 -9.06
CA ARG A 79 -2.67 -0.44 -8.45
C ARG A 79 -2.70 -1.50 -7.36
N MET A 80 -3.74 -1.53 -6.53
CA MET A 80 -3.97 -2.61 -5.57
C MET A 80 -4.05 -3.98 -6.25
N ARG A 81 -4.84 -4.13 -7.32
CA ARG A 81 -4.92 -5.38 -8.10
C ARG A 81 -3.57 -5.80 -8.66
N ARG A 82 -2.79 -4.86 -9.21
CA ARG A 82 -1.44 -5.15 -9.71
C ARG A 82 -0.52 -5.67 -8.60
N ASN A 83 -0.56 -5.08 -7.41
CA ASN A 83 0.25 -5.52 -6.27
C ASN A 83 -0.19 -6.90 -5.73
N ILE A 84 -1.48 -7.24 -5.77
CA ILE A 84 -1.97 -8.60 -5.42
C ILE A 84 -1.48 -9.66 -6.42
N HIS A 85 -1.27 -9.27 -7.67
CA HIS A 85 -0.73 -10.16 -8.71
C HIS A 85 0.81 -10.26 -8.70
N ASP A 86 1.49 -9.72 -7.68
CA ASP A 86 2.91 -9.97 -7.50
C ASP A 86 3.16 -11.49 -7.33
N PRO A 87 4.13 -12.08 -8.05
CA PRO A 87 4.43 -13.51 -7.96
C PRO A 87 4.71 -14.01 -6.53
N ASP A 88 5.22 -13.14 -5.65
CA ASP A 88 5.55 -13.49 -4.26
C ASP A 88 4.40 -13.21 -3.27
N PHE A 89 3.23 -12.74 -3.72
CA PHE A 89 2.12 -12.35 -2.83
C PHE A 89 1.71 -13.46 -1.85
N HIS A 90 1.60 -14.71 -2.31
CA HIS A 90 1.26 -15.85 -1.44
C HIS A 90 2.34 -16.11 -0.38
N LYS A 91 3.62 -15.98 -0.76
CA LYS A 91 4.74 -16.12 0.17
C LYS A 91 4.71 -15.02 1.24
N TRP A 92 4.30 -13.81 0.88
CA TRP A 92 4.11 -12.74 1.87
C TRP A 92 3.08 -13.18 2.91
N LEU A 93 1.88 -13.60 2.47
CA LEU A 93 0.80 -14.06 3.35
C LEU A 93 1.20 -15.21 4.28
N GLU A 94 1.99 -16.17 3.80
CA GLU A 94 2.44 -17.32 4.60
C GLU A 94 3.49 -16.96 5.66
N THR A 95 4.18 -15.83 5.49
CA THR A 95 5.28 -15.43 6.37
C THR A 95 4.80 -14.57 7.54
N VAL A 96 3.68 -13.85 7.40
CA VAL A 96 3.19 -12.87 8.39
C VAL A 96 2.18 -13.46 9.37
#